data_AF-A0A221S7D6-F1
#
_entry.id   AF-A0A221S7D6-F1
#
_cell.length_a   1.000
_cell.length_b   1.000
_cell.length_c   1.000
_cell.angle_alpha   90.00
_cell.angle_beta   90.00
_cell.angle_gamma   90.00
#
_symmetry.space_group_name_H-M   'P 1'
#
loop_
_entity.id
_entity.type
_entity.pdbx_description
1 polymer ?
#
loop_
_entity_poly.entity_id
_entity_poly.type
_entity_poly.pdbx_seq_one_letter_code
_entity_poly.pdbx_strand_id
1 'polypeptide(L)'
;AVKINAYTCDRCGSEVFQPITTKSFLPMTECPSEECVANSSKGQLFLSTRASKFVPFQEVKIQEMADQVPVGHIPRTLTVNCNGSLTRQLNPGDVVDIAGIFLPTPYTGFRAIRAGLLTDTYLEAQYITQHKKAYDSMIMDSRTLRRIEQYKDSGHMYEYLARSIAPEIYGHLDVKKALLLLLIGGVNKDMADGMHIRGDINICL
;
A
#
# COMPACT_ATOMS: atom_id res chain seq x y z
N ALA A 1 14.58 -0.37 8.52
CA ALA A 1 15.48 0.79 8.43
C ALA A 1 16.08 1.10 9.80
N VAL A 2 17.35 1.51 9.85
CA VAL A 2 17.98 1.93 11.11
C VAL A 2 17.65 3.39 11.37
N LYS A 3 17.19 3.71 12.57
CA LYS A 3 16.87 5.09 12.98
C LYS A 3 18.00 5.71 13.80
N ILE A 4 18.64 4.90 14.63
CA ILE A 4 19.77 5.31 15.49
C ILE A 4 20.80 4.20 15.42
N ASN A 5 22.01 4.54 14.97
CA ASN A 5 23.17 3.66 15.09
C ASN A 5 23.84 3.91 16.44
N ALA A 6 24.15 2.83 17.14
CA ALA A 6 24.97 2.86 18.33
C ALA A 6 26.35 2.29 18.00
N TYR A 7 27.38 3.04 18.36
CA TYR A 7 28.77 2.64 18.25
C TYR A 7 29.37 2.50 19.64
N THR A 8 30.19 1.48 19.84
CA THR A 8 30.92 1.31 21.10
C THR A 8 32.41 1.48 20.81
N CYS A 9 33.12 2.17 21.70
CA CYS A 9 34.56 2.37 21.57
C CYS A 9 35.33 1.24 22.27
N ASP A 10 36.36 0.71 21.62
CA ASP A 10 37.21 -0.36 22.18
C ASP A 10 38.04 0.09 23.41
N ARG A 11 38.37 1.39 23.51
CA ARG A 11 39.20 1.91 24.60
C ARG A 11 38.42 2.46 25.79
N CYS A 12 37.47 3.36 25.55
CA CYS A 12 36.71 4.01 26.62
C CYS A 12 35.40 3.28 26.95
N GLY A 13 34.98 2.29 26.16
CA GLY A 13 33.71 1.58 26.37
C GLY A 13 32.45 2.43 26.22
N SER A 14 32.58 3.73 25.94
CA SER A 14 31.44 4.63 25.77
C SER A 14 30.62 4.30 24.52
N GLU A 15 29.30 4.45 24.64
CA GLU A 15 28.34 4.30 23.55
C GLU A 15 28.04 5.65 22.91
N VAL A 16 28.22 5.73 21.59
CA VAL A 16 28.02 6.92 20.77
C VAL A 16 26.84 6.68 19.85
N PHE A 17 25.87 7.59 19.86
CA PHE A 17 24.65 7.46 19.06
C PHE A 17 24.65 8.42 17.87
N GLN A 18 24.50 7.87 16.66
CA GLN A 18 24.36 8.64 15.43
C GLN A 18 22.92 8.52 14.90
N PRO A 19 22.14 9.61 14.83
CA PRO A 19 20.83 9.59 14.19
C PRO A 19 20.99 9.49 12.68
N ILE A 20 20.25 8.55 12.05
CA ILE A 20 20.25 8.38 10.59
C ILE A 20 18.99 9.01 10.03
N THR A 21 19.17 10.07 9.24
CA THR A 21 18.08 10.76 8.53
C THR A 21 18.01 10.35 7.05
N THR A 22 19.15 10.04 6.44
CA THR A 22 19.28 9.74 5.01
C THR A 22 19.51 8.24 4.75
N LYS A 23 19.10 7.77 3.56
CA LYS A 23 19.33 6.37 3.12
C LYS A 23 20.82 6.02 3.03
N SER A 24 21.64 6.98 2.62
CA SER A 24 23.10 6.89 2.61
C SER A 24 23.68 7.70 3.77
N PHE A 25 24.49 7.06 4.61
CA PHE A 25 25.21 7.71 5.70
C PHE A 25 26.63 7.14 5.79
N LEU A 26 27.55 7.94 6.33
CA LEU A 26 28.91 7.53 6.63
C LEU A 26 28.98 7.09 8.10
N PRO A 27 29.59 5.93 8.40
CA PRO A 27 29.77 5.50 9.77
C PRO A 27 30.77 6.40 10.49
N MET A 28 30.49 6.68 11.76
CA MET A 28 31.43 7.37 12.64
C MET A 28 32.62 6.44 12.94
N THR A 29 33.83 6.87 12.58
CA THR A 29 35.08 6.10 12.81
C THR A 29 35.85 6.59 14.02
N GLU A 30 35.73 7.86 14.37
CA GLU A 30 36.43 8.49 15.50
C GLU A 30 35.47 8.69 16.69
N CYS A 31 35.94 8.34 17.89
CA CYS A 31 35.16 8.47 19.12
C CYS A 31 35.16 9.93 19.64
N PRO A 32 33.99 10.58 19.79
CA PRO A 32 33.88 11.94 20.33
C PRO A 32 33.91 12.01 21.88
N SER A 33 34.10 10.89 22.59
CA SER A 33 34.05 10.86 24.07
C SER A 33 35.17 11.70 24.70
N GLU A 34 34.88 12.41 25.78
CA GLU A 34 35.84 13.26 26.51
C GLU A 34 37.09 12.49 26.95
N GLU A 35 36.98 11.22 27.36
CA GLU A 35 38.12 10.39 27.76
C GLU A 35 39.12 10.11 26.61
N CYS A 36 38.61 9.80 25.41
CA CYS A 36 39.47 9.57 24.24
C CYS A 36 40.11 10.86 23.74
N VAL A 37 39.37 11.98 23.80
CA VAL A 37 39.87 13.31 23.42
C VAL A 37 40.95 13.79 24.38
N ALA A 38 40.73 13.66 25.70
CA ALA A 38 41.70 14.04 26.73
C ALA A 38 43.00 13.22 26.63
N ASN A 39 42.88 11.91 26.38
CA ASN A 39 44.04 11.02 26.27
C ASN A 39 44.71 11.05 24.88
N SER A 40 44.26 11.91 23.95
CA SER A 40 44.73 11.97 22.55
C SER A 40 44.78 10.58 21.88
N SER A 41 43.85 9.71 22.27
CA SER A 41 43.83 8.31 21.87
C SER A 41 42.65 8.06 20.94
N LYS A 42 42.94 7.73 19.68
CA LYS A 42 41.91 7.42 18.68
C LYS A 42 41.45 5.98 18.85
N GLY A 43 40.49 5.77 19.75
CA GLY A 43 39.79 4.48 19.86
C GLY A 43 38.96 4.22 18.61
N GLN A 44 39.02 2.98 18.09
CA GLN A 44 38.21 2.57 16.96
C GLN A 44 36.77 2.31 17.44
N LEU A 45 35.80 2.85 16.70
CA LEU A 45 34.38 2.61 16.94
C LEU A 45 33.91 1.35 16.20
N PHE A 46 33.20 0.48 16.90
CA PHE A 46 32.51 -0.67 16.31
C PHE A 46 30.99 -0.51 16.44
N LEU A 47 30.26 -0.90 15.39
CA LEU A 47 28.79 -0.82 15.39
C LEU A 47 28.19 -1.92 16.28
N SER A 48 27.37 -1.53 17.24
CA SER A 48 26.60 -2.45 18.08
C SER A 48 25.17 -2.56 17.57
N THR A 49 24.82 -3.71 17.00
CA THR A 49 23.46 -3.96 16.48
C THR A 49 22.42 -4.02 17.61
N ARG A 50 22.77 -4.54 18.79
CA ARG A 50 21.82 -4.65 19.91
C ARG A 50 21.48 -3.30 20.54
N ALA A 51 22.44 -2.38 20.61
CA ALA A 51 22.21 -1.02 21.11
C ALA A 51 21.58 -0.08 20.05
N SER A 52 21.61 -0.48 18.77
CA SER A 52 21.03 0.29 17.67
C SER A 52 19.50 0.12 17.60
N LYS A 53 18.80 1.18 17.16
CA LYS A 53 17.34 1.17 17.01
C LYS A 53 16.93 0.93 15.57
N PHE A 54 16.28 -0.20 15.33
CA PHE A 54 15.68 -0.55 14.04
C PHE A 54 14.17 -0.31 14.04
N VAL A 55 13.66 0.17 12.91
CA VAL A 55 12.23 0.36 12.63
C VAL A 55 11.89 -0.46 11.39
N PRO A 56 10.76 -1.19 11.36
CA PRO A 56 10.35 -1.93 10.17
C PRO A 56 10.12 -0.96 9.00
N PHE A 57 10.56 -1.37 7.82
CA PHE A 57 10.48 -0.61 6.57
C PHE A 57 9.98 -1.56 5.48
N GLN A 58 9.03 -1.11 4.68
CA GLN A 58 8.50 -1.86 3.56
C GLN A 58 8.34 -0.91 2.36
N GLU A 59 8.83 -1.34 1.21
CA GLU A 59 8.61 -0.65 -0.07
C GLU A 59 7.46 -1.35 -0.80
N VAL A 60 6.48 -0.57 -1.23
CA VAL A 60 5.30 -1.05 -1.96
C VAL A 60 5.19 -0.28 -3.26
N LYS A 61 4.87 -0.97 -4.36
CA LYS A 61 4.59 -0.32 -5.64
C LYS A 61 3.09 -0.36 -5.88
N ILE A 62 2.51 0.82 -6.07
CA ILE A 62 1.09 0.96 -6.43
C ILE A 62 0.97 1.25 -7.92
N GLN A 63 -0.17 0.85 -8.48
CA GLN A 63 -0.54 1.09 -9.87
C GLN A 63 -1.92 1.73 -9.89
N GLU A 64 -2.13 2.65 -10.83
CA GLU A 64 -3.44 3.28 -11.07
C GLU A 64 -4.50 2.22 -11.43
N MET A 65 -5.75 2.46 -11.03
CA MET A 65 -6.85 1.58 -11.43
C MET A 65 -7.11 1.71 -12.93
N ALA A 66 -7.42 0.60 -13.60
CA ALA A 66 -7.62 0.56 -15.05
C ALA A 66 -8.71 1.56 -15.51
N ASP A 67 -9.75 1.78 -14.69
CA ASP A 67 -10.85 2.69 -14.98
C ASP A 67 -10.42 4.17 -15.04
N GLN A 68 -9.30 4.52 -14.41
CA GLN A 68 -8.77 5.89 -14.36
C GLN A 68 -7.78 6.18 -15.49
N VAL A 69 -7.35 5.15 -16.24
CA VAL A 69 -6.32 5.29 -17.26
C VAL A 69 -6.96 5.69 -18.59
N PRO A 70 -6.52 6.80 -19.23
CA PRO A 70 -7.05 7.22 -20.51
C PRO A 70 -6.69 6.21 -21.61
N VAL A 71 -7.54 6.15 -22.63
CA VAL A 71 -7.37 5.23 -23.76
C VAL A 71 -6.01 5.46 -24.43
N GLY A 72 -5.24 4.38 -24.61
CA GLY A 72 -3.94 4.40 -25.28
C GLY A 72 -2.72 4.61 -24.37
N HIS A 73 -2.91 4.87 -23.07
CA HIS A 73 -1.81 4.97 -22.11
C HIS A 73 -1.62 3.69 -21.29
N ILE A 74 -0.38 3.42 -20.90
CA ILE A 74 -0.03 2.35 -19.96
C ILE A 74 -0.15 2.91 -18.54
N PRO A 75 -0.78 2.19 -17.59
CA PRO A 75 -0.90 2.65 -16.20
C PRO A 75 0.47 2.92 -15.59
N ARG A 76 0.60 4.03 -14.86
CA ARG A 76 1.86 4.38 -14.21
C ARG A 76 1.98 3.71 -12.86
N THR A 77 3.23 3.52 -12.42
CA THR A 77 3.54 2.96 -11.11
C THR A 77 4.17 4.04 -10.24
N LEU A 78 3.85 4.00 -8.94
CA LEU A 78 4.45 4.88 -7.94
C LEU A 78 5.00 4.04 -6.78
N THR A 79 6.17 4.40 -6.31
CA THR A 79 6.80 3.77 -5.14
C THR A 79 6.30 4.44 -3.86
N VAL A 80 5.87 3.62 -2.91
CA VAL A 80 5.38 4.02 -1.59
C VAL A 80 6.25 3.39 -0.52
N ASN A 81 6.73 4.20 0.42
CA ASN A 81 7.48 3.74 1.58
C ASN A 81 6.55 3.68 2.80
N CYS A 82 6.43 2.49 3.39
CA CYS A 82 5.68 2.24 4.62
C CYS A 82 6.65 2.04 5.78
N ASN A 83 6.47 2.83 6.84
CA ASN A 83 7.33 2.83 8.03
C ASN A 83 6.56 2.37 9.27
N GLY A 84 7.23 1.66 10.19
CA GLY A 84 6.66 1.35 11.50
C GLY A 84 5.46 0.39 11.45
N SER A 85 4.37 0.77 12.12
CA SER A 85 3.15 -0.04 12.24
C SER A 85 2.34 -0.20 10.95
N LEU A 86 2.62 0.63 9.93
CA LEU A 86 1.99 0.52 8.62
C LEU A 86 2.55 -0.64 7.78
N THR A 87 3.68 -1.21 8.20
CA THR A 87 4.25 -2.39 7.55
C THR A 87 3.35 -3.61 7.74
N ARG A 88 3.31 -4.48 6.72
CA ARG A 88 2.49 -5.70 6.66
C ARG A 88 0.96 -5.50 6.70
N GLN A 89 0.47 -4.26 6.55
CA GLN A 89 -0.97 -4.03 6.42
C GLN A 89 -1.47 -4.38 5.01
N LEU A 90 -0.63 -4.21 3.99
CA LEU A 90 -0.98 -4.36 2.58
C LEU A 90 -0.61 -5.74 2.04
N ASN A 91 -1.52 -6.36 1.28
CA ASN A 91 -1.23 -7.54 0.45
C ASN A 91 -1.23 -7.19 -1.05
N PRO A 92 -0.49 -7.95 -1.87
CA PRO A 92 -0.55 -7.80 -3.32
C PRO A 92 -1.96 -8.06 -3.85
N GLY A 93 -2.49 -7.14 -4.66
CA GLY A 93 -3.83 -7.25 -5.26
C GLY A 93 -4.95 -6.55 -4.49
N ASP A 94 -4.65 -6.01 -3.31
CA ASP A 94 -5.60 -5.21 -2.55
C ASP A 94 -5.90 -3.88 -3.24
N VAL A 95 -7.16 -3.43 -3.16
CA VAL A 95 -7.55 -2.07 -3.55
C VAL A 95 -7.48 -1.20 -2.31
N VAL A 96 -6.58 -0.22 -2.36
CA VAL A 96 -6.18 0.58 -1.20
C VAL A 96 -6.04 2.04 -1.59
N ASP A 97 -6.44 2.93 -0.68
CA ASP A 97 -6.06 4.33 -0.75
C ASP A 97 -4.96 4.57 0.27
N ILE A 98 -3.93 5.28 -0.15
CA ILE A 98 -2.78 5.62 0.68
C ILE A 98 -2.69 7.14 0.75
N ALA A 99 -2.79 7.68 1.95
CA ALA A 99 -2.54 9.08 2.25
C ALA A 99 -1.12 9.24 2.79
N GLY A 100 -0.41 10.24 2.28
CA GLY A 100 1.00 10.42 2.60
C GLY A 100 1.58 11.71 2.07
N ILE A 101 2.87 11.89 2.28
CA ILE A 101 3.63 13.02 1.77
C ILE A 101 4.45 12.61 0.54
N PHE A 102 4.43 13.44 -0.48
CA PHE A 102 5.15 13.19 -1.73
C PHE A 102 6.53 13.83 -1.66
N LEU A 103 7.58 13.01 -1.75
CA LEU A 103 8.95 13.45 -1.55
C LEU A 103 9.86 13.00 -2.69
N PRO A 104 10.78 13.86 -3.18
CA PRO A 104 11.84 13.45 -4.08
C PRO A 104 12.97 12.73 -3.32
N THR A 105 13.55 11.70 -3.93
CA THR A 105 14.84 11.14 -3.52
C THR A 105 15.93 11.67 -4.43
N PRO A 106 16.95 12.38 -3.91
CA PRO A 106 18.09 12.78 -4.71
C PRO A 106 18.93 11.56 -5.09
N TYR A 107 19.43 11.53 -6.32
CA TYR A 107 20.44 10.57 -6.71
C TYR A 107 21.80 10.95 -6.09
N THR A 108 22.52 9.95 -5.56
CA THR A 108 23.87 10.14 -5.00
C THR A 108 24.94 9.50 -5.88
N GLY A 109 26.17 10.03 -5.84
CA GLY A 109 27.34 9.46 -6.54
C GLY A 109 27.29 9.60 -8.05
N PHE A 110 27.83 8.62 -8.79
CA PHE A 110 27.91 8.64 -10.26
C PHE A 110 26.54 8.79 -10.96
N ARG A 111 25.45 8.36 -10.31
CA ARG A 111 24.09 8.54 -10.84
C ARG A 111 23.65 10.00 -10.81
N ALA A 112 24.14 10.82 -9.87
CA ALA A 112 23.84 12.26 -9.82
C ALA A 112 24.43 13.01 -11.02
N ILE A 113 25.64 12.63 -11.45
CA ILE A 113 26.34 13.25 -12.59
C ILE A 113 25.57 13.04 -13.90
N ARG A 114 24.90 11.89 -14.06
CA ARG A 114 24.12 11.54 -15.26
C ARG A 114 22.65 12.01 -15.19
N ALA A 115 22.07 12.06 -13.99
CA ALA A 115 20.64 12.38 -13.81
C ALA A 115 20.32 13.88 -13.93
N GLY A 116 21.29 14.77 -13.76
CA GLY A 116 21.06 16.22 -13.82
C GLY A 116 20.06 16.66 -12.73
N LEU A 117 18.94 17.26 -13.13
CA LEU A 117 17.85 17.69 -12.24
C LEU A 117 16.74 16.64 -12.06
N LEU A 118 16.85 15.48 -12.72
CA LEU A 118 15.84 14.42 -12.60
C LEU A 118 15.90 13.82 -11.19
N THR A 119 14.78 13.77 -10.50
CA THR A 119 14.66 13.14 -9.18
C THR A 119 13.59 12.07 -9.23
N ASP A 120 13.91 10.89 -8.68
CA ASP A 120 12.89 9.89 -8.43
C ASP A 120 12.00 10.38 -7.29
N THR A 121 10.70 10.15 -7.41
CA THR A 121 9.74 10.53 -6.39
C THR A 121 9.18 9.28 -5.73
N TYR A 122 8.87 9.41 -4.45
CA TYR A 122 8.19 8.38 -3.69
C TYR A 122 7.17 9.03 -2.76
N LEU A 123 6.16 8.25 -2.41
CA LEU A 123 5.19 8.63 -1.40
C LEU A 123 5.61 8.02 -0.06
N GLU A 124 5.74 8.84 0.99
CA GLU A 124 5.85 8.32 2.35
C GLU A 124 4.44 8.16 2.94
N ALA A 125 4.04 6.92 3.21
CA ALA A 125 2.72 6.61 3.72
C ALA A 125 2.55 7.08 5.17
N GLN A 126 1.50 7.86 5.43
CA GLN A 126 1.08 8.26 6.76
C GLN A 126 -0.14 7.46 7.22
N TYR A 127 -1.06 7.16 6.30
CA TYR A 127 -2.28 6.43 6.58
C TYR A 127 -2.69 5.58 5.39
N ILE A 128 -3.19 4.37 5.66
CA ILE A 128 -3.57 3.39 4.64
C ILE A 128 -5.00 2.96 4.92
N THR A 129 -5.88 3.13 3.94
CA THR A 129 -7.27 2.64 3.99
C THR A 129 -7.46 1.55 2.95
N GLN A 130 -7.79 0.36 3.41
CA GLN A 130 -8.10 -0.77 2.55
C GLN A 130 -9.60 -0.81 2.29
N HIS A 131 -9.99 -0.75 1.01
CA HIS A 131 -11.39 -0.83 0.59
C HIS A 131 -11.87 -2.27 0.51
N LYS A 132 -11.01 -3.18 0.04
CA LYS A 132 -11.25 -4.63 0.04
C LYS A 132 -10.80 -5.26 1.35
N LYS A 133 -11.31 -4.77 2.48
CA LYS A 133 -11.44 -5.68 3.63
C LYS A 133 -12.38 -6.80 3.18
N ALA A 134 -12.22 -8.02 3.69
CA ALA A 134 -13.16 -9.11 3.41
C ALA A 134 -14.60 -8.54 3.46
N TYR A 135 -15.46 -8.90 2.48
CA TYR A 135 -16.79 -8.31 2.21
C TYR A 135 -17.65 -8.03 3.46
N ASP A 136 -17.36 -8.73 4.56
CA ASP A 136 -17.89 -8.60 5.90
C ASP A 136 -17.77 -7.21 6.56
N SER A 137 -16.85 -6.33 6.13
CA SER A 137 -16.64 -5.03 6.80
C SER A 137 -16.87 -3.80 5.90
N MET A 138 -17.68 -3.92 4.86
CA MET A 138 -18.11 -2.75 4.11
C MET A 138 -19.09 -1.94 4.97
N ILE A 139 -18.67 -0.75 5.42
CA ILE A 139 -19.52 0.14 6.22
C ILE A 139 -20.58 0.71 5.28
N MET A 140 -21.74 0.07 5.24
CA MET A 140 -22.90 0.58 4.50
C MET A 140 -23.50 1.79 5.22
N ASP A 141 -23.57 2.93 4.54
CA ASP A 141 -24.22 4.11 5.10
C ASP A 141 -25.72 3.83 5.35
N SER A 142 -26.21 4.33 6.49
CA SER A 142 -27.60 4.24 6.92
C SER A 142 -28.60 4.76 5.88
N ARG A 143 -28.22 5.77 5.09
CA ARG A 143 -29.05 6.31 4.00
C ARG A 143 -29.20 5.34 2.85
N THR A 144 -28.12 4.64 2.50
CA THR A 144 -28.10 3.64 1.44
C THR A 144 -28.97 2.45 1.83
N LEU A 145 -28.86 1.98 3.08
CA LEU A 145 -29.70 0.90 3.61
C LEU A 145 -31.20 1.25 3.55
N ARG A 146 -31.59 2.46 3.98
CA ARG A 146 -32.99 2.91 3.90
C ARG A 146 -33.53 2.92 2.47
N ARG A 147 -32.72 3.35 1.50
CA ARG A 147 -33.12 3.31 0.08
C ARG A 147 -33.31 1.87 -0.39
N ILE A 148 -32.41 0.96 -0.01
CA ILE A 148 -32.51 -0.46 -0.37
C ILE A 148 -33.81 -1.06 0.19
N GLU A 149 -34.16 -0.77 1.44
CA GLU A 149 -35.42 -1.22 2.05
C GLU A 149 -36.65 -0.67 1.31
N GLN A 150 -36.67 0.62 0.96
CA GLN A 150 -37.76 1.20 0.18
C GLN A 150 -37.97 0.50 -1.17
N TYR A 151 -36.88 0.14 -1.86
CA TYR A 151 -36.97 -0.58 -3.14
C TYR A 151 -37.37 -2.05 -2.97
N LYS A 152 -37.03 -2.68 -1.84
CA LYS A 152 -37.45 -4.05 -1.53
C LYS A 152 -38.97 -4.17 -1.44
N ASP A 153 -39.63 -3.19 -0.84
CA ASP A 153 -41.09 -3.19 -0.66
C ASP A 153 -41.88 -2.94 -1.96
N SER A 154 -41.21 -2.43 -3.01
CA SER A 154 -41.85 -2.11 -4.30
C SER A 154 -42.29 -3.32 -5.13
N GLY A 155 -41.83 -4.54 -4.80
CA GLY A 155 -42.23 -5.80 -5.46
C GLY A 155 -41.71 -6.01 -6.89
N HIS A 156 -41.27 -4.97 -7.60
CA HIS A 156 -40.85 -5.03 -9.01
C HIS A 156 -39.34 -4.77 -9.22
N MET A 157 -38.52 -5.03 -8.20
CA MET A 157 -37.08 -4.71 -8.20
C MET A 157 -36.30 -5.39 -9.33
N TYR A 158 -36.63 -6.64 -9.67
CA TYR A 158 -35.95 -7.38 -10.74
C TYR A 158 -36.11 -6.73 -12.12
N GLU A 159 -37.34 -6.33 -12.47
CA GLU A 159 -37.61 -5.69 -13.76
C GLU A 159 -37.14 -4.24 -13.78
N TYR A 160 -37.25 -3.53 -12.66
CA TYR A 160 -36.74 -2.17 -12.51
C TYR A 160 -35.22 -2.11 -12.73
N LEU A 161 -34.46 -3.00 -12.10
CA LEU A 161 -33.01 -3.09 -12.27
C LEU A 161 -32.63 -3.52 -13.70
N ALA A 162 -33.34 -4.49 -14.28
CA ALA A 162 -33.09 -4.91 -15.65
C ALA A 162 -33.33 -3.78 -16.67
N ARG A 163 -34.36 -2.94 -16.48
CA ARG A 163 -34.60 -1.75 -17.31
C ARG A 163 -33.56 -0.65 -17.09
N SER A 164 -32.99 -0.57 -15.89
CA SER A 164 -31.93 0.39 -15.55
C SER A 164 -30.58 0.04 -16.18
N ILE A 165 -30.37 -1.24 -16.55
CA ILE A 165 -29.18 -1.66 -17.31
C ILE A 165 -29.34 -1.22 -18.77
N ALA A 166 -28.38 -0.41 -19.23
CA ALA A 166 -28.34 0.13 -20.60
C ALA A 166 -29.70 0.73 -21.04
N PRO A 167 -30.17 1.83 -20.42
CA PRO A 167 -31.47 2.42 -20.70
C PRO A 167 -31.59 2.96 -22.13
N GLU A 168 -30.45 3.18 -22.79
CA GLU A 168 -30.37 3.66 -24.19
C GLU A 168 -30.78 2.60 -25.22
N ILE A 169 -30.78 1.31 -24.86
CA ILE A 169 -31.15 0.22 -25.76
C ILE A 169 -32.62 -0.16 -25.51
N TYR A 170 -33.45 -0.06 -26.54
CA TYR A 170 -34.84 -0.49 -26.49
C TYR A 170 -34.98 -2.03 -26.57
N GLY A 171 -35.91 -2.60 -25.81
CA GLY A 171 -36.21 -4.03 -25.86
C GLY A 171 -35.19 -4.93 -25.15
N HIS A 172 -35.11 -6.20 -25.60
CA HIS A 172 -34.19 -7.23 -25.10
C HIS A 172 -34.14 -7.37 -23.56
N LEU A 173 -35.30 -7.29 -22.91
CA LEU A 173 -35.38 -7.36 -21.44
C LEU A 173 -34.78 -8.66 -20.88
N ASP A 174 -34.90 -9.78 -21.59
CA ASP A 174 -34.36 -11.05 -21.12
C ASP A 174 -32.84 -11.12 -21.17
N VAL A 175 -32.21 -10.46 -22.15
CA VAL A 175 -30.75 -10.31 -22.21
C VAL A 175 -30.27 -9.40 -21.08
N LYS A 176 -30.95 -8.29 -20.81
CA LYS A 176 -30.63 -7.37 -19.70
C LYS A 176 -30.79 -8.05 -18.34
N LYS A 177 -31.82 -8.89 -18.19
CA LYS A 177 -32.03 -9.74 -17.00
C LYS A 177 -30.89 -10.75 -16.82
N ALA A 178 -30.41 -11.37 -17.90
CA ALA A 178 -29.28 -12.29 -17.86
C ALA A 178 -27.98 -11.56 -17.44
N LEU A 179 -27.73 -10.36 -17.96
CA LEU A 179 -26.61 -9.50 -17.54
C LEU A 179 -26.74 -9.01 -16.09
N LEU A 180 -27.95 -8.73 -15.61
CA LEU A 180 -28.19 -8.40 -14.20
C LEU A 180 -27.76 -9.55 -13.28
N LEU A 181 -28.14 -10.79 -13.61
CA LEU A 181 -27.76 -11.97 -12.85
C LEU A 181 -26.25 -12.24 -12.93
N LEU A 182 -25.61 -11.93 -14.05
CA LEU A 182 -24.16 -11.99 -14.20
C LEU A 182 -23.43 -11.01 -13.26
N LEU A 183 -23.94 -9.78 -13.11
CA LEU A 183 -23.35 -8.77 -12.22
C LEU A 183 -23.53 -9.10 -10.73
N ILE A 184 -24.69 -9.67 -10.37
CA ILE A 184 -24.96 -10.13 -8.99
C ILE A 184 -24.10 -11.36 -8.67
N GLY A 185 -23.83 -12.20 -9.67
CA GLY A 185 -23.08 -13.43 -9.53
C GLY A 185 -23.84 -14.50 -8.74
N GLY A 186 -23.13 -15.56 -8.39
CA GLY A 186 -23.64 -16.64 -7.56
C GLY A 186 -22.82 -16.84 -6.29
N VAL A 187 -23.26 -17.77 -5.45
CA VAL A 187 -22.58 -18.09 -4.19
C VAL A 187 -21.53 -19.17 -4.44
N ASN A 188 -20.28 -18.89 -4.07
CA ASN A 188 -19.22 -19.90 -4.05
C ASN A 188 -19.50 -20.91 -2.92
N LYS A 189 -19.31 -22.20 -3.20
CA LYS A 189 -19.54 -23.26 -2.20
C LYS A 189 -18.26 -24.05 -1.95
N ASP A 190 -17.90 -24.12 -0.68
CA ASP A 190 -16.81 -24.95 -0.19
C ASP A 190 -17.41 -26.27 0.28
N MET A 191 -17.04 -27.37 -0.37
CA MET A 191 -17.45 -28.69 0.09
C MET A 191 -16.52 -29.17 1.21
N ALA A 192 -17.03 -30.00 2.13
CA ALA A 192 -16.26 -30.59 3.23
C ALA A 192 -15.05 -31.43 2.75
N ASP A 193 -15.05 -31.85 1.49
CA ASP A 193 -13.97 -32.60 0.82
C ASP A 193 -12.84 -31.70 0.27
N GLY A 194 -12.89 -30.39 0.53
CA GLY A 194 -11.89 -29.42 0.05
C GLY A 194 -12.09 -28.97 -1.41
N MET A 195 -13.14 -29.44 -2.10
CA MET A 195 -13.50 -28.96 -3.43
C MET A 195 -14.20 -27.60 -3.36
N HIS A 196 -13.69 -26.62 -4.13
CA HIS A 196 -14.27 -25.28 -4.27
C HIS A 196 -15.11 -25.19 -5.55
N ILE A 197 -16.43 -24.99 -5.41
CA ILE A 197 -17.33 -24.79 -6.55
C ILE A 197 -17.52 -23.29 -6.74
N ARG A 198 -17.05 -22.79 -7.90
CA ARG A 198 -17.23 -21.41 -8.32
C ARG A 198 -18.73 -21.14 -8.62
N GLY A 199 -19.26 -20.08 -8.02
CA GLY A 199 -20.64 -19.61 -8.21
C GLY A 199 -20.81 -18.60 -9.34
N ASP A 200 -19.73 -18.07 -9.90
CA ASP A 200 -19.80 -17.11 -11.00
C ASP A 200 -20.36 -17.75 -12.28
N ILE A 201 -21.25 -17.03 -12.94
CA ILE A 201 -21.90 -17.44 -14.19
C ILE A 201 -21.09 -16.84 -15.36
N ASN A 202 -20.94 -17.59 -16.45
CA ASN A 202 -20.40 -17.04 -17.70
C ASN A 202 -21.49 -17.16 -18.77
N ILE A 203 -21.81 -16.06 -19.43
CA ILE A 203 -22.87 -16.00 -20.46
C ILE A 203 -22.22 -15.71 -21.80
N CYS A 204 -22.56 -16.51 -22.81
CA CYS A 204 -22.24 -16.25 -24.21
C CYS A 204 -23.56 -15.93 -24.93
N LEU A 205 -23.56 -14.88 -25.76
CA LEU A 205 -24.74 -14.38 -26.48
C LEU A 205 -24.52 -14.49 -27.99
#